data_AF-A0A1C4SRH4-F1
#
_entry.id   AF-A0A1C4SRH4-F1
#
_cell.length_a   1.000
_cell.length_b   1.000
_cell.length_c   1.000
_cell.angle_alpha   90.00
_cell.angle_beta   90.00
_cell.angle_gamma   90.00
#
_symmetry.space_group_name_H-M   'P 1'
#
loop_
_entity.id
_entity.type
_entity.pdbx_description
1 polymer ?
#
loop_
_entity_poly.entity_id
_entity_poly.type
_entity_poly.pdbx_seq_one_letter_code
_entity_poly.pdbx_strand_id
1 'polypeptide(L)'
;MARGDTLLTHSSLSRLGWVNGGAVAVVHGLLDALGPDGTLVVPAHSGDLSDPALWTRPPVPRDWWEPIRASMPAYDPRTTRSRGVGVLPETVRTWPGALRSAHPHTSFAALGPRAAHVVEGHAPDCRLGERSPLARLEELGARVLMLGTGYDTCTGFHLAEYRIPAPLVPIGRPAPGGGWDVLTEVSITSERFDELGHDFERDRPVARGRVGAAETRLFPLADAVAYAERWLATHRSRAEEPPSGGDPAPAAPGPGPRP
;
A
#
# COMPACT_ATOMS: atom_id res chain seq x y z
N MET A 1 -9.78 -6.42 16.75
CA MET A 1 -9.06 -5.14 16.97
C MET A 1 -9.40 -4.65 18.36
N ALA A 2 -8.49 -3.96 19.02
CA ALA A 2 -8.70 -3.35 20.33
C ALA A 2 -8.72 -1.82 20.21
N ARG A 3 -9.33 -1.17 21.21
CA ARG A 3 -9.26 0.29 21.34
C ARG A 3 -7.79 0.70 21.51
N GLY A 4 -7.39 1.77 20.85
CA GLY A 4 -6.00 2.25 20.89
C GLY A 4 -5.04 1.49 19.96
N ASP A 5 -5.51 0.58 19.10
CA ASP A 5 -4.64 -0.07 18.09
C ASP A 5 -4.17 0.93 17.01
N THR A 6 -2.99 0.68 16.42
CA THR A 6 -2.64 1.23 15.10
C THR A 6 -3.03 0.19 14.05
N LEU A 7 -3.84 0.58 13.06
CA LEU A 7 -4.44 -0.34 12.11
C LEU A 7 -4.12 0.04 10.67
N LEU A 8 -3.27 -0.76 10.01
CA LEU A 8 -3.07 -0.70 8.57
C LEU A 8 -4.21 -1.46 7.86
N THR A 9 -5.03 -0.77 7.08
CA THR A 9 -6.22 -1.35 6.45
C THR A 9 -6.08 -1.44 4.94
N HIS A 10 -6.24 -2.66 4.40
CA HIS A 10 -6.49 -2.94 2.99
C HIS A 10 -7.96 -3.30 2.83
N SER A 11 -8.63 -2.81 1.78
CA SER A 11 -10.09 -3.00 1.71
C SER A 11 -10.66 -3.08 0.30
N SER A 12 -11.80 -3.76 0.20
CA SER A 12 -12.66 -3.77 -0.99
C SER A 12 -14.10 -3.45 -0.59
N LEU A 13 -14.54 -2.20 -0.80
CA LEU A 13 -15.87 -1.74 -0.37
C LEU A 13 -17.00 -2.60 -0.96
N SER A 14 -16.90 -3.00 -2.23
CA SER A 14 -17.92 -3.80 -2.91
C SER A 14 -18.09 -5.19 -2.29
N ARG A 15 -17.05 -5.73 -1.64
CA ARG A 15 -17.11 -7.04 -0.98
C ARG A 15 -17.91 -7.01 0.32
N LEU A 16 -18.14 -5.84 0.91
CA LEU A 16 -19.00 -5.70 2.10
C LEU A 16 -20.48 -5.84 1.75
N GLY A 17 -20.85 -5.72 0.47
CA GLY A 17 -22.23 -5.57 0.01
C GLY A 17 -22.62 -4.10 -0.10
N TRP A 18 -23.93 -3.80 -0.01
CA TRP A 18 -24.40 -2.41 0.01
C TRP A 18 -24.24 -1.82 1.41
N VAL A 19 -23.51 -0.71 1.51
CA VAL A 19 -23.27 0.01 2.77
C VAL A 19 -24.00 1.35 2.73
N ASN A 20 -24.96 1.55 3.64
CA ASN A 20 -25.60 2.84 3.80
C ASN A 20 -24.55 3.88 4.25
N GLY A 21 -24.28 4.88 3.41
CA GLY A 21 -23.20 5.86 3.62
C GLY A 21 -21.83 5.46 3.03
N GLY A 22 -21.74 4.32 2.34
CA GLY A 22 -20.56 3.91 1.56
C GLY A 22 -19.25 3.89 2.36
N ALA A 23 -18.17 4.37 1.75
CA ALA A 23 -16.85 4.40 2.36
C ALA A 23 -16.81 5.23 3.66
N VAL A 24 -17.56 6.33 3.72
CA VAL A 24 -17.62 7.22 4.91
C VAL A 24 -18.14 6.45 6.12
N ALA A 25 -19.20 5.65 5.96
CA ALA A 25 -19.72 4.81 7.04
C ALA A 25 -18.70 3.78 7.53
N VAL A 26 -17.91 3.21 6.62
CA VAL A 26 -16.83 2.28 6.97
C VAL A 26 -15.71 2.99 7.73
N VAL A 27 -15.31 4.19 7.31
CA VAL A 27 -14.30 4.99 8.05
C VAL A 27 -14.79 5.30 9.47
N HIS A 28 -16.03 5.75 9.63
CA HIS A 28 -16.62 5.96 10.96
C HIS A 28 -16.58 4.68 11.80
N GLY A 29 -17.05 3.54 11.27
CA GLY A 29 -17.05 2.28 12.00
C GLY A 29 -15.64 1.82 12.43
N LEU A 30 -14.63 2.03 11.58
CA LEU A 30 -13.23 1.74 11.93
C LEU A 30 -12.73 2.67 13.04
N LEU A 31 -13.01 3.97 12.96
CA LEU A 31 -12.61 4.94 13.99
C LEU A 31 -13.31 4.70 15.32
N ASP A 32 -14.60 4.34 15.31
CA ASP A 32 -15.36 4.02 16.52
C ASP A 32 -14.81 2.77 17.22
N ALA A 33 -14.46 1.74 16.45
CA ALA A 33 -13.86 0.51 16.96
C ALA A 33 -12.45 0.74 17.53
N LEU A 34 -11.67 1.61 16.88
CA LEU A 34 -10.34 2.03 17.32
C LEU A 34 -10.39 2.96 18.54
N GLY A 35 -11.46 3.74 18.69
CA GLY A 35 -11.58 4.75 19.74
C GLY A 35 -10.65 5.96 19.53
N PRO A 36 -10.70 6.94 20.46
CA PRO A 36 -9.98 8.20 20.33
C PRO A 36 -8.44 8.05 20.33
N ASP A 37 -7.92 7.00 20.98
CA ASP A 37 -6.48 6.74 21.07
C ASP A 37 -5.95 5.86 19.91
N GLY A 38 -6.85 5.36 19.06
CA GLY A 38 -6.49 4.50 17.94
C GLY A 38 -6.02 5.29 16.72
N THR A 39 -5.31 4.63 15.80
CA THR A 39 -4.79 5.27 14.58
C THR A 39 -5.10 4.41 13.38
N LEU A 40 -5.90 4.93 12.45
CA LEU A 40 -6.22 4.29 11.17
C LEU A 40 -5.18 4.69 10.13
N VAL A 41 -4.66 3.71 9.40
CA VAL A 41 -3.63 3.90 8.37
C VAL A 41 -4.04 3.13 7.13
N VAL A 42 -3.87 3.75 5.96
CA VAL A 42 -4.18 3.15 4.66
C VAL A 42 -3.06 3.45 3.66
N PRO A 43 -2.78 2.52 2.72
CA PRO A 43 -1.94 2.85 1.57
C PRO A 43 -2.66 3.88 0.69
N ALA A 44 -1.98 4.95 0.32
CA ALA A 44 -2.47 6.02 -0.54
C ALA A 44 -1.60 6.11 -1.81
N HIS A 45 -1.29 4.96 -2.41
CA HIS A 45 -0.36 4.86 -3.52
C HIS A 45 -0.83 5.64 -4.76
N SER A 46 0.10 6.22 -5.51
CA SER A 46 -0.13 7.05 -6.70
C SER A 46 0.90 6.70 -7.78
N GLY A 47 1.01 5.42 -8.13
CA GLY A 47 2.04 4.99 -9.07
C GLY A 47 1.65 5.14 -10.55
N ASP A 48 0.59 5.88 -10.87
CA ASP A 48 0.49 6.60 -12.13
C ASP A 48 1.54 7.72 -12.27
N LEU A 49 2.16 8.18 -11.17
CA LEU A 49 3.31 9.08 -11.22
C LEU A 49 4.62 8.35 -11.56
N SER A 50 4.57 7.33 -12.43
CA SER A 50 5.70 6.48 -12.80
C SER A 50 6.02 6.54 -14.30
N ASP A 51 7.14 5.93 -14.70
CA ASP A 51 7.56 5.92 -16.10
C ASP A 51 6.49 5.27 -17.01
N PRO A 52 5.96 5.99 -18.02
CA PRO A 52 4.95 5.46 -18.93
C PRO A 52 5.43 4.25 -19.74
N ALA A 53 6.74 4.03 -19.87
CA ALA A 53 7.30 2.84 -20.49
C ALA A 53 6.97 1.53 -19.73
N LEU A 54 6.63 1.62 -18.44
CA LEU A 54 6.27 0.48 -17.59
C LEU A 54 4.75 0.27 -17.48
N TRP A 55 3.94 1.12 -18.11
CA TRP A 55 2.49 1.02 -17.99
C TRP A 55 1.93 -0.07 -18.89
N THR A 56 1.19 -1.00 -18.28
CA THR A 56 0.53 -2.12 -18.98
C THR A 56 -0.99 -2.09 -18.84
N ARG A 57 -1.54 -1.24 -17.95
CA ARG A 57 -2.96 -1.22 -17.58
C ARG A 57 -3.53 0.19 -17.42
N PRO A 58 -3.91 0.86 -18.53
CA PRO A 58 -3.54 0.54 -19.91
C PRO A 58 -2.13 1.05 -20.25
N PRO A 59 -1.49 0.53 -21.31
CA PRO A 59 -0.31 1.18 -21.90
C PRO A 59 -0.70 2.46 -22.64
N VAL A 60 0.30 3.29 -22.95
CA VAL A 60 0.15 4.49 -23.80
C VAL A 60 1.12 4.42 -24.99
N PRO A 61 0.83 5.07 -26.13
CA PRO A 61 1.72 5.11 -27.28
C PRO A 61 3.13 5.58 -26.89
N ARG A 62 4.16 4.98 -27.51
CA ARG A 62 5.56 5.30 -27.20
C ARG A 62 5.91 6.76 -27.41
N ASP A 63 5.35 7.38 -28.45
CA ASP A 63 5.56 8.80 -28.77
C ASP A 63 5.00 9.75 -27.70
N TRP A 64 4.19 9.25 -26.75
CA TRP A 64 3.68 10.04 -25.63
C TRP A 64 4.61 10.01 -24.41
N TRP A 65 5.60 9.12 -24.36
CA TRP A 65 6.40 8.91 -23.15
C TRP A 65 7.19 10.16 -22.74
N GLU A 66 7.90 10.79 -23.68
CA GLU A 66 8.66 12.01 -23.41
C GLU A 66 7.76 13.21 -23.08
N PRO A 67 6.68 13.51 -23.83
CA PRO A 67 5.70 14.52 -23.45
C PRO A 67 5.14 14.30 -22.03
N ILE A 68 4.80 13.06 -21.68
CA ILE A 68 4.32 12.70 -20.34
C ILE A 68 5.39 13.02 -19.29
N ARG A 69 6.64 12.56 -19.46
CA ARG A 69 7.72 12.84 -18.51
C ARG A 69 8.00 14.34 -18.36
N ALA A 70 7.86 15.11 -19.43
CA ALA A 70 8.10 16.56 -19.42
C ALA A 70 6.98 17.36 -18.73
N SER A 71 5.73 16.88 -18.79
CA SER A 71 4.56 17.64 -18.30
C SER A 71 3.86 17.04 -17.07
N MET A 72 4.26 15.84 -16.62
CA MET A 72 3.60 15.18 -15.48
C MET A 72 3.76 16.04 -14.21
N PRO A 73 2.66 16.40 -13.53
CA PRO A 73 2.73 17.17 -12.30
C PRO A 73 3.53 16.45 -11.21
N ALA A 74 4.29 17.22 -10.43
CA ALA A 74 4.94 16.71 -9.24
C ALA A 74 3.90 16.22 -8.22
N TYR A 75 4.31 15.24 -7.40
CA TYR A 75 3.49 14.78 -6.30
C TYR A 75 3.24 15.89 -5.27
N ASP A 76 1.97 16.16 -5.00
CA ASP A 76 1.53 16.92 -3.82
C ASP A 76 0.61 16.01 -2.98
N PRO A 77 0.90 15.78 -1.68
CA PRO A 77 0.11 14.90 -0.82
C PRO A 77 -1.37 15.31 -0.71
N ARG A 78 -1.68 16.60 -0.88
CA ARG A 78 -3.03 17.16 -0.78
C ARG A 78 -3.86 16.88 -2.03
N THR A 79 -3.27 17.03 -3.22
CA THR A 79 -4.02 17.02 -4.49
C THR A 79 -3.86 15.72 -5.28
N THR A 80 -2.70 15.05 -5.19
CA THR A 80 -2.45 13.82 -5.95
C THR A 80 -3.43 12.74 -5.50
N ARG A 81 -4.20 12.17 -6.43
CA ARG A 81 -5.15 11.10 -6.09
C ARG A 81 -4.42 9.79 -5.83
N SER A 82 -5.03 8.91 -5.04
CA SER A 82 -4.57 7.53 -4.97
C SER A 82 -5.07 6.72 -6.17
N ARG A 83 -4.34 5.66 -6.53
CA ARG A 83 -4.63 4.76 -7.66
C ARG A 83 -4.49 3.31 -7.19
N GLY A 84 -5.51 2.50 -7.51
CA GLY A 84 -5.50 1.05 -7.26
C GLY A 84 -5.65 0.57 -5.83
N VAL A 85 -5.75 1.49 -4.86
CA VAL A 85 -5.92 1.15 -3.43
C VAL A 85 -7.39 1.10 -2.99
N GLY A 86 -8.30 1.58 -3.83
CA GLY A 86 -9.75 1.55 -3.59
C GLY A 86 -10.33 2.85 -3.02
N VAL A 87 -11.67 2.89 -2.89
CA VAL A 87 -12.41 4.09 -2.48
C VAL A 87 -12.27 4.40 -0.99
N LEU A 88 -12.05 3.40 -0.14
CA LEU A 88 -11.86 3.62 1.30
C LEU A 88 -10.54 4.36 1.56
N PRO A 89 -9.37 3.96 1.01
CA PRO A 89 -8.16 4.75 1.20
C PRO A 89 -8.23 6.17 0.63
N GLU A 90 -8.89 6.38 -0.53
CA GLU A 90 -9.10 7.74 -1.05
C GLU A 90 -9.97 8.58 -0.13
N THR A 91 -10.99 7.98 0.50
CA THR A 91 -11.85 8.65 1.49
C THR A 91 -11.06 9.05 2.74
N VAL A 92 -10.24 8.12 3.28
CA VAL A 92 -9.39 8.38 4.45
C VAL A 92 -8.34 9.44 4.15
N ARG A 93 -7.72 9.41 2.96
CA ARG A 93 -6.74 10.42 2.51
C ARG A 93 -7.27 11.84 2.60
N THR A 94 -8.55 12.04 2.27
CA THR A 94 -9.20 13.35 2.27
C THR A 94 -9.96 13.65 3.57
N TRP A 95 -9.88 12.77 4.56
CA TRP A 95 -10.62 12.93 5.80
C TRP A 95 -10.09 14.13 6.61
N PRO A 96 -10.97 14.92 7.27
CA PRO A 96 -10.52 16.01 8.13
C PRO A 96 -9.52 15.53 9.19
N GLY A 97 -8.33 16.13 9.21
CA GLY A 97 -7.25 15.76 10.13
C GLY A 97 -6.38 14.57 9.68
N ALA A 98 -6.65 13.97 8.52
CA ALA A 98 -5.74 12.97 7.96
C ALA A 98 -4.43 13.62 7.49
N LEU A 99 -3.34 12.91 7.73
CA LEU A 99 -2.01 13.26 7.25
C LEU A 99 -1.56 12.24 6.20
N ARG A 100 -0.77 12.67 5.21
CA ARG A 100 -0.24 11.79 4.17
C ARG A 100 1.26 11.94 4.02
N SER A 101 1.96 10.82 3.87
CA SER A 101 3.42 10.83 3.70
C SER A 101 3.85 11.36 2.33
N ALA A 102 5.09 11.82 2.24
CA ALA A 102 5.60 12.59 1.11
C ALA A 102 6.03 11.75 -0.11
N HIS A 103 5.95 10.41 -0.04
CA HIS A 103 6.48 9.57 -1.12
C HIS A 103 5.58 9.59 -2.38
N PRO A 104 6.13 9.86 -3.58
CA PRO A 104 5.36 10.05 -4.80
C PRO A 104 4.61 8.81 -5.31
N HIS A 105 5.13 7.60 -5.07
CA HIS A 105 4.50 6.35 -5.50
C HIS A 105 3.73 5.62 -4.40
N THR A 106 4.32 5.46 -3.21
CA THR A 106 3.84 4.55 -2.15
C THR A 106 3.48 5.28 -0.87
N SER A 107 2.96 6.51 -0.97
CA SER A 107 2.52 7.24 0.23
C SER A 107 1.42 6.50 1.00
N PHE A 108 1.30 6.83 2.28
CA PHE A 108 0.29 6.33 3.21
C PHE A 108 -0.47 7.51 3.78
N ALA A 109 -1.77 7.34 4.01
CA ALA A 109 -2.57 8.28 4.78
C ALA A 109 -2.84 7.71 6.17
N ALA A 110 -2.80 8.55 7.19
CA ALA A 110 -3.02 8.17 8.58
C ALA A 110 -3.94 9.18 9.28
N LEU A 111 -4.76 8.68 10.20
CA LEU A 111 -5.73 9.44 10.98
C LEU A 111 -5.73 8.95 12.43
N GLY A 112 -5.59 9.87 13.37
CA GLY A 112 -5.52 9.58 14.82
C GLY A 112 -4.22 10.06 15.47
N PRO A 113 -4.03 9.81 16.78
CA PRO A 113 -2.97 10.45 17.56
C PRO A 113 -1.54 10.14 17.10
N ARG A 114 -1.30 8.98 16.47
CA ARG A 114 0.02 8.59 15.94
C ARG A 114 0.21 8.91 14.46
N ALA A 115 -0.75 9.57 13.82
CA ALA A 115 -0.72 9.80 12.38
C ALA A 115 0.57 10.53 11.92
N ALA A 116 0.96 11.59 12.63
CA ALA A 116 2.16 12.36 12.29
C ALA A 116 3.42 11.48 12.32
N HIS A 117 3.60 10.72 13.41
CA HIS A 117 4.74 9.82 13.56
C HIS A 117 4.78 8.75 12.45
N VAL A 118 3.64 8.19 12.05
CA VAL A 118 3.58 7.20 10.96
C VAL A 118 4.04 7.79 9.63
N VAL A 119 3.58 8.99 9.26
CA VAL A 119 3.76 9.53 7.90
C VAL A 119 4.98 10.44 7.72
N GLU A 120 5.52 11.01 8.80
CA GLU A 120 6.64 11.95 8.76
C GLU A 120 7.90 11.30 8.18
N GLY A 121 8.78 12.03 7.49
CA GLY A 121 10.09 11.51 7.09
C GLY A 121 10.07 10.27 6.19
N HIS A 122 9.01 10.03 5.42
CA HIS A 122 9.00 8.97 4.41
C HIS A 122 10.01 9.32 3.30
N ALA A 123 11.13 8.60 3.27
CA ALA A 123 12.26 8.97 2.42
C ALA A 123 11.92 8.77 0.93
N PRO A 124 12.29 9.71 0.05
CA PRO A 124 11.93 9.66 -1.37
C PRO A 124 12.62 8.52 -2.14
N ASP A 125 13.70 7.95 -1.60
CA ASP A 125 14.47 6.84 -2.13
C ASP A 125 14.24 5.53 -1.34
N CYS A 126 13.09 5.44 -0.65
CA CYS A 126 12.68 4.27 0.12
C CYS A 126 11.15 4.12 0.05
N ARG A 127 10.66 3.33 -0.89
CA ARG A 127 9.21 3.14 -1.15
C ARG A 127 8.52 2.49 0.04
N LEU A 128 9.07 1.37 0.53
CA LEU A 128 8.41 0.49 1.50
C LEU A 128 9.39 -0.19 2.48
N GLY A 129 10.63 0.30 2.60
CA GLY A 129 11.67 -0.24 3.48
C GLY A 129 11.76 0.44 4.85
N GLU A 130 12.95 0.41 5.47
CA GLU A 130 13.20 0.91 6.84
C GLU A 130 12.93 2.41 7.03
N ARG A 131 13.02 3.21 5.95
CA ARG A 131 12.73 4.66 5.99
C ARG A 131 11.31 4.99 5.50
N SER A 132 10.39 4.04 5.62
CA SER A 132 8.99 4.16 5.19
C SER A 132 8.01 4.02 6.37
N PRO A 133 6.72 4.36 6.16
CA PRO A 133 5.67 4.10 7.15
C PRO A 133 5.55 2.63 7.56
N LEU A 134 5.93 1.65 6.72
CA LEU A 134 5.82 0.24 7.11
C LEU A 134 6.72 -0.09 8.31
N ALA A 135 7.96 0.38 8.32
CA ALA A 135 8.88 0.16 9.43
C ALA A 135 8.36 0.80 10.73
N ARG A 136 7.85 2.04 10.64
CA ARG A 136 7.23 2.71 11.81
C ARG A 136 5.99 2.00 12.31
N LEU A 137 5.17 1.46 11.41
CA LEU A 137 4.00 0.67 11.78
C LEU A 137 4.41 -0.61 12.49
N GLU A 138 5.48 -1.26 12.05
CA GLU A 138 6.03 -2.43 12.72
C GLU A 138 6.52 -2.08 14.13
N GLU A 139 7.30 -1.01 14.29
CA GLU A 139 7.77 -0.48 15.58
C GLU A 139 6.63 -0.16 16.54
N LEU A 140 5.52 0.39 16.02
CA LEU A 140 4.31 0.71 16.79
C LEU A 140 3.47 -0.52 17.17
N GLY A 141 3.87 -1.73 16.77
CA GLY A 141 3.07 -2.95 16.96
C GLY A 141 1.75 -2.92 16.20
N ALA A 142 1.72 -2.29 15.03
CA ALA A 142 0.50 -2.16 14.23
C ALA A 142 -0.07 -3.52 13.82
N ARG A 143 -1.38 -3.53 13.62
CA ARG A 143 -2.11 -4.68 13.08
C ARG A 143 -2.53 -4.39 11.64
N VAL A 144 -2.58 -5.44 10.82
CA VAL A 144 -3.07 -5.37 9.46
C VAL A 144 -4.49 -5.92 9.41
N LEU A 145 -5.42 -5.14 8.86
CA LEU A 145 -6.77 -5.57 8.54
C LEU A 145 -6.92 -5.75 7.02
N MET A 146 -7.20 -6.97 6.61
CA MET A 146 -7.60 -7.30 5.24
C MET A 146 -9.14 -7.35 5.22
N LEU A 147 -9.77 -6.26 4.78
CA LEU A 147 -11.23 -6.09 4.78
C LEU A 147 -11.81 -6.40 3.39
N GLY A 148 -12.20 -7.65 3.16
CA GLY A 148 -12.72 -8.08 1.85
C GLY A 148 -11.66 -8.15 0.75
N THR A 149 -10.38 -8.27 1.11
CA THR A 149 -9.26 -8.41 0.19
C THR A 149 -8.40 -9.63 0.55
N GLY A 150 -7.65 -10.13 -0.44
CA GLY A 150 -6.69 -11.22 -0.28
C GLY A 150 -5.30 -10.71 0.12
N TYR A 151 -4.39 -11.65 0.38
CA TYR A 151 -3.02 -11.34 0.74
C TYR A 151 -2.19 -10.76 -0.42
N ASP A 152 -2.65 -10.90 -1.66
CA ASP A 152 -2.11 -10.26 -2.86
C ASP A 152 -2.02 -8.73 -2.73
N THR A 153 -2.84 -8.13 -1.87
CA THR A 153 -2.81 -6.68 -1.60
C THR A 153 -2.12 -6.30 -0.28
N CYS A 154 -1.47 -7.23 0.41
CA CYS A 154 -0.87 -6.99 1.73
C CYS A 154 0.45 -6.22 1.59
N THR A 155 0.38 -4.89 1.65
CA THR A 155 1.56 -4.03 1.49
C THR A 155 2.65 -4.30 2.54
N GLY A 156 2.28 -4.81 3.71
CA GLY A 156 3.22 -5.16 4.78
C GLY A 156 4.33 -6.13 4.34
N PHE A 157 4.04 -7.06 3.43
CA PHE A 157 5.04 -8.01 2.93
C PHE A 157 6.18 -7.36 2.14
N HIS A 158 5.96 -6.17 1.57
CA HIS A 158 7.05 -5.46 0.89
C HIS A 158 8.17 -5.03 1.86
N LEU A 159 7.90 -4.82 3.14
CA LEU A 159 8.97 -4.53 4.11
C LEU A 159 9.98 -5.68 4.19
N ALA A 160 9.50 -6.93 4.10
CA ALA A 160 10.36 -8.11 4.06
C ALA A 160 11.22 -8.16 2.79
N GLU A 161 10.73 -7.66 1.65
CA GLU A 161 11.55 -7.58 0.42
C GLU A 161 12.75 -6.64 0.58
N TYR A 162 12.63 -5.58 1.38
CA TYR A 162 13.74 -4.68 1.68
C TYR A 162 14.78 -5.30 2.63
N ARG A 163 14.43 -6.39 3.32
CA ARG A 163 15.28 -7.05 4.33
C ARG A 163 15.98 -8.30 3.82
N ILE A 164 15.67 -8.73 2.61
CA ILE A 164 16.35 -9.84 1.93
C ILE A 164 17.12 -9.32 0.71
N PRO A 165 18.15 -10.06 0.24
CA PRO A 165 18.85 -9.69 -0.99
C PRO A 165 17.90 -9.63 -2.18
N ALA A 166 17.85 -8.48 -2.85
CA ALA A 166 17.02 -8.22 -4.01
C ALA A 166 17.76 -7.28 -4.99
N PRO A 167 17.47 -7.36 -6.30
CA PRO A 167 18.14 -6.53 -7.29
C PRO A 167 17.69 -5.07 -7.16
N LEU A 168 18.60 -4.16 -7.50
CA LEU A 168 18.31 -2.73 -7.59
C LEU A 168 17.89 -2.37 -9.01
N VAL A 169 16.87 -1.51 -9.13
CA VAL A 169 16.26 -1.10 -10.39
C VAL A 169 16.11 0.42 -10.47
N PRO A 170 16.25 1.03 -11.66
CA PRO A 170 15.93 2.43 -11.86
C PRO A 170 14.41 2.65 -11.81
N ILE A 171 13.98 3.65 -11.05
CA ILE A 171 12.59 4.04 -10.88
C ILE A 171 12.44 5.51 -11.26
N GLY A 172 11.70 5.77 -12.34
CA GLY A 172 11.39 7.11 -12.83
C GLY A 172 10.17 7.72 -12.15
N ARG A 173 10.20 9.04 -11.91
CA ARG A 173 9.11 9.82 -11.33
C ARG A 173 9.17 11.31 -11.72
N PRO A 174 8.08 12.08 -11.54
CA PRO A 174 8.14 13.53 -11.53
C PRO A 174 9.05 14.07 -10.43
N ALA A 175 9.93 15.00 -10.76
CA ALA A 175 10.79 15.68 -9.79
C ALA A 175 9.99 16.74 -8.99
N PRO A 176 10.27 16.96 -7.69
CA PRO A 176 9.56 17.97 -6.88
C PRO A 176 9.62 19.40 -7.43
N GLY A 177 10.71 19.77 -8.12
CA GLY A 177 10.89 21.07 -8.75
C GLY A 177 10.42 21.16 -10.21
N GLY A 178 9.76 20.12 -10.72
CA GLY A 178 9.39 19.97 -12.12
C GLY A 178 10.43 19.18 -12.93
N GLY A 179 9.97 18.53 -14.00
CA GLY A 179 10.77 17.61 -14.81
C GLY A 179 10.74 16.18 -14.28
N TRP A 180 11.74 15.38 -14.66
CA TRP A 180 11.80 13.94 -14.43
C TRP A 180 13.05 13.55 -13.64
N ASP A 181 12.88 12.69 -12.64
CA ASP A 181 13.92 12.15 -11.77
C ASP A 181 13.95 10.62 -11.92
N VAL A 182 15.14 10.03 -11.83
CA VAL A 182 15.36 8.58 -11.84
C VAL A 182 16.26 8.23 -10.67
N LEU A 183 15.75 7.37 -9.80
CA LEU A 183 16.45 6.89 -8.61
C LEU A 183 16.62 5.38 -8.66
N THR A 184 17.64 4.88 -7.97
CA THR A 184 17.87 3.45 -7.81
C THR A 184 17.16 2.94 -6.56
N GLU A 185 16.38 1.88 -6.69
CA GLU A 185 15.55 1.32 -5.62
C GLU A 185 15.54 -0.21 -5.63
N VAL A 186 15.15 -0.82 -4.51
CA VAL A 186 14.90 -2.26 -4.41
C VAL A 186 13.75 -2.64 -5.34
N SER A 187 13.97 -3.69 -6.13
CA SER A 187 12.91 -4.31 -6.93
C SER A 187 11.95 -5.06 -6.02
N ILE A 188 10.69 -4.62 -6.04
CA ILE A 188 9.60 -5.23 -5.26
C ILE A 188 8.52 -5.75 -6.21
N THR A 189 7.85 -6.82 -5.78
CA THR A 189 6.65 -7.33 -6.45
C THR A 189 5.73 -8.06 -5.48
N SER A 190 4.42 -7.90 -5.71
CA SER A 190 3.36 -8.62 -5.00
C SER A 190 3.11 -10.02 -5.58
N GLU A 191 3.90 -10.47 -6.58
CA GLU A 191 3.80 -11.82 -7.12
C GLU A 191 3.97 -12.87 -6.00
N ARG A 192 3.05 -13.84 -5.96
CA ARG A 192 2.94 -14.90 -4.96
C ARG A 192 2.65 -14.43 -3.53
N PHE A 193 2.24 -13.18 -3.32
CA PHE A 193 1.77 -12.72 -2.01
C PHE A 193 0.50 -13.45 -1.55
N ASP A 194 -0.32 -13.93 -2.48
CA ASP A 194 -1.43 -14.83 -2.20
C ASP A 194 -0.95 -16.12 -1.56
N GLU A 195 -0.01 -16.84 -2.18
CA GLU A 195 0.57 -18.08 -1.67
C GLU A 195 1.27 -17.88 -0.32
N LEU A 196 2.16 -16.88 -0.24
CA LEU A 196 2.83 -16.46 1.00
C LEU A 196 1.82 -16.21 2.12
N GLY A 197 0.73 -15.51 1.81
CA GLY A 197 -0.31 -15.20 2.77
C GLY A 197 -1.11 -16.41 3.26
N HIS A 198 -1.37 -17.38 2.38
CA HIS A 198 -2.05 -18.62 2.75
C HIS A 198 -1.15 -19.49 3.65
N ASP A 199 0.15 -19.54 3.36
CA ASP A 199 1.14 -20.22 4.20
C ASP A 199 1.27 -19.55 5.57
N PHE A 200 1.31 -18.20 5.59
CA PHE A 200 1.27 -17.43 6.82
C PHE A 200 0.01 -17.71 7.64
N GLU A 201 -1.17 -17.68 7.02
CA GLU A 201 -2.46 -17.95 7.70
C GLU A 201 -2.57 -19.37 8.23
N ARG A 202 -1.92 -20.35 7.57
CA ARG A 202 -1.82 -21.74 8.05
C ARG A 202 -0.92 -21.85 9.28
N ASP A 203 0.22 -21.16 9.28
CA ASP A 203 1.29 -21.38 10.26
C ASP A 203 1.26 -20.41 11.45
N ARG A 204 0.49 -19.31 11.35
CA ARG A 204 0.39 -18.25 12.35
C ARG A 204 -1.05 -17.95 12.73
N PRO A 205 -1.31 -17.49 13.97
CA PRO A 205 -2.65 -17.11 14.39
C PRO A 205 -3.13 -15.87 13.62
N VAL A 206 -4.16 -16.05 12.79
CA VAL A 206 -4.87 -14.98 12.10
C VAL A 206 -6.31 -14.96 12.58
N ALA A 207 -6.77 -13.82 13.10
CA ALA A 207 -8.16 -13.67 13.47
C ALA A 207 -9.01 -13.49 12.21
N ARG A 208 -9.95 -14.41 11.99
CA ARG A 208 -10.89 -14.36 10.87
C ARG A 208 -12.26 -13.87 11.34
N GLY A 209 -12.97 -13.19 10.45
CA GLY A 209 -14.31 -12.73 10.73
C GLY A 209 -15.05 -12.28 9.49
N ARG A 210 -16.19 -11.61 9.71
CA ARG A 210 -16.98 -11.00 8.66
C ARG A 210 -17.40 -9.59 9.01
N VAL A 211 -17.41 -8.71 8.02
CA VAL A 211 -17.99 -7.36 8.10
C VAL A 211 -18.91 -7.18 6.90
N GLY A 212 -20.22 -7.14 7.15
CA GLY A 212 -21.22 -7.32 6.10
C GLY A 212 -21.02 -8.67 5.40
N ALA A 213 -20.93 -8.66 4.07
CA ALA A 213 -20.63 -9.86 3.28
C ALA A 213 -19.13 -10.18 3.14
N ALA A 214 -18.24 -9.28 3.59
CA ALA A 214 -16.80 -9.43 3.38
C ALA A 214 -16.17 -10.36 4.42
N GLU A 215 -15.37 -11.32 3.94
CA GLU A 215 -14.39 -12.03 4.77
C GLU A 215 -13.31 -11.05 5.24
N THR A 216 -12.90 -11.19 6.50
CA THR A 216 -11.85 -10.35 7.08
C THR A 216 -10.76 -11.17 7.74
N ARG A 217 -9.55 -10.61 7.72
CA ARG A 217 -8.38 -11.14 8.43
C ARG A 217 -7.72 -10.02 9.22
N LEU A 218 -7.32 -10.31 10.45
CA LEU A 218 -6.63 -9.39 11.33
C LEU A 218 -5.44 -10.08 12.00
N PHE A 219 -4.24 -9.52 11.82
CA PHE A 219 -2.99 -10.09 12.32
C PHE A 219 -1.96 -8.99 12.65
N PRO A 220 -0.94 -9.27 13.48
CA PRO A 220 0.16 -8.34 13.74
C PRO A 220 1.03 -8.13 12.49
N LEU A 221 1.41 -6.88 12.20
CA LEU A 221 2.28 -6.57 11.06
C LEU A 221 3.65 -7.23 11.22
N ALA A 222 4.27 -7.14 12.40
CA ALA A 222 5.59 -7.72 12.67
C ALA A 222 5.63 -9.24 12.42
N ASP A 223 4.58 -9.96 12.81
CA ASP A 223 4.50 -11.41 12.57
C ASP A 223 4.45 -11.74 11.07
N ALA A 224 3.69 -10.95 10.31
CA ALA A 224 3.56 -11.10 8.86
C ALA A 224 4.87 -10.77 8.13
N VAL A 225 5.55 -9.70 8.53
CA VAL A 225 6.85 -9.29 7.97
C VAL A 225 7.92 -10.35 8.27
N ALA A 226 8.07 -10.73 9.53
CA ALA A 226 9.05 -11.74 9.93
C ALA A 226 8.78 -13.11 9.27
N TYR A 227 7.51 -13.46 9.01
CA TYR A 227 7.18 -14.66 8.23
C TYR A 227 7.56 -14.52 6.76
N ALA A 228 7.21 -13.39 6.14
CA ALA A 228 7.54 -13.09 4.76
C ALA A 228 9.04 -13.09 4.49
N GLU A 229 9.88 -12.55 5.39
CA GLU A 229 11.34 -12.55 5.22
C GLU A 229 11.89 -13.98 5.02
N ARG A 230 11.48 -14.93 5.87
CA ARG A 230 11.91 -16.33 5.76
C ARG A 230 11.32 -17.02 4.52
N TRP A 231 10.04 -16.78 4.26
CA TRP A 231 9.33 -17.44 3.17
C TRP A 231 9.88 -16.98 1.81
N LEU A 232 10.06 -15.67 1.62
CA LEU A 232 10.58 -15.08 0.38
C LEU A 232 12.02 -15.52 0.12
N ALA A 233 12.88 -15.57 1.14
CA ALA A 233 14.25 -16.05 1.00
C ALA A 233 14.33 -17.51 0.49
N THR A 234 13.31 -18.33 0.79
CA THR A 234 13.26 -19.74 0.42
C THR A 234 12.58 -19.98 -0.93
N HIS A 235 11.48 -19.26 -1.21
CA HIS A 235 10.62 -19.53 -2.36
C HIS A 235 10.81 -18.55 -3.53
N ARG A 236 11.54 -17.45 -3.30
CA ARG A 236 11.76 -16.38 -4.27
C ARG A 236 13.10 -15.69 -4.02
N SER A 237 14.19 -16.44 -4.05
CA SER A 237 15.54 -15.88 -3.97
C SER A 237 15.86 -15.13 -5.28
N ARG A 238 15.85 -13.79 -5.25
CA ARG A 238 16.03 -12.94 -6.43
C ARG A 238 17.43 -12.35 -6.58
N ALA A 239 18.40 -12.81 -5.78
CA ALA A 239 19.74 -12.22 -5.71
C ALA A 239 20.48 -12.17 -7.07
N GLU A 240 20.14 -13.08 -7.99
CA GLU A 240 20.75 -13.21 -9.31
C GLU A 240 19.80 -12.86 -10.47
N GLU A 241 18.56 -12.43 -10.17
CA GLU A 241 17.63 -12.04 -11.23
C GLU A 241 18.07 -10.74 -11.91
N PRO A 242 18.01 -10.67 -13.26
CA PRO A 242 18.27 -9.43 -13.96
C PRO A 242 17.25 -8.36 -13.51
N PRO A 243 17.65 -7.08 -13.46
CA PRO A 243 16.75 -6.00 -13.07
C PRO A 243 15.58 -5.90 -14.05
N SER A 244 14.43 -6.44 -13.68
CA SER A 244 13.15 -6.19 -14.33
C SER A 244 12.43 -5.07 -13.58
N GLY A 245 11.86 -4.10 -14.30
CA GLY A 245 11.07 -3.03 -13.70
C GLY A 245 10.04 -3.63 -12.74
N GLY A 246 10.10 -3.22 -11.47
CA GLY A 246 9.24 -3.74 -10.41
C GLY A 246 7.76 -3.48 -10.70
N ASP A 247 6.88 -3.97 -9.81
CA ASP A 247 5.44 -3.92 -10.04
C ASP A 247 5.00 -2.51 -10.46
N PRO A 248 4.34 -2.34 -11.64
CA PRO A 248 3.61 -1.12 -11.90
C PRO A 248 2.58 -0.97 -10.78
N ALA A 249 2.34 0.26 -10.36
CA ALA A 249 1.33 0.58 -9.35
C ALA A 249 0.09 -0.30 -9.53
N PRO A 250 -0.51 -0.83 -8.45
CA PRO A 250 -1.75 -1.59 -8.58
C PRO A 250 -2.73 -0.75 -9.41
N ALA A 251 -3.20 -1.29 -10.53
CA ALA A 251 -4.29 -0.67 -11.27
C ALA A 251 -5.57 -0.89 -10.47
N ALA A 252 -6.49 0.07 -10.51
CA ALA A 252 -7.84 -0.16 -10.01
C ALA A 252 -8.41 -1.42 -10.67
N PRO A 253 -9.18 -2.27 -9.94
CA PRO A 253 -9.88 -3.36 -10.57
C PRO A 253 -10.72 -2.79 -11.72
N GLY A 254 -10.63 -3.42 -12.89
CA GLY A 254 -11.50 -3.08 -14.02
C GLY A 254 -12.97 -3.10 -13.57
N PRO A 255 -13.86 -2.33 -14.21
CA PRO A 255 -15.26 -2.34 -13.84
C PRO A 255 -15.75 -3.79 -13.88
N GLY A 256 -16.20 -4.30 -12.73
CA GLY A 256 -16.88 -5.58 -12.67
C GLY A 256 -18.05 -5.59 -13.65
N PRO A 257 -18.53 -6.78 -14.07
CA PRO A 257 -19.69 -6.88 -14.94
C PRO A 257 -20.82 -6.05 -14.32
N ARG A 258 -21.34 -5.08 -15.08
CA ARG A 258 -22.53 -4.34 -14.65
C ARG A 258 -23.68 -5.34 -14.53
N PRO A 259 -24.54 -5.22 -13.50
CA PRO A 259 -25.73 -6.04 -13.38
C PRO A 259 -26.65 -5.91 -14.59
#